data_AF-A0A1V5LJA2-F1
#
_entry.id   AF-A0A1V5LJA2-F1
#
_cell.length_a   1.000
_cell.length_b   1.000
_cell.length_c   1.000
_cell.angle_alpha   90.00
_cell.angle_beta   90.00
_cell.angle_gamma   90.00
#
_symmetry.space_group_name_H-M   'P 1'
#
loop_
_entity.id
_entity.type
_entity.pdbx_description
1 polymer ?
#
loop_
_entity_poly.entity_id
_entity_poly.type
_entity_poly.pdbx_seq_one_letter_code
_entity_poly.pdbx_strand_id
1 'polypeptide(L)'
;MISTLDAPVYVERVAITDAKNTARVRRAVRKGLQNQIDNKGFSLIEVLSVCPSNWKMDPIQSKQWLSDNMIQQFPLGIFRDRTGEVPAAENKRHIFHVDGLREALELPVETESTIKVAAPAPEFQDPRIKLAGFGGQGVLMLGLMLAEAGMHAGYHVSWIPSYGPEMRGGTANCHVNLSHRRIGSPTVSRPTLLVAMNLPSLERFENEVVPGGLIIYDTAMVTRAPKRTDVKALGIPASTIADELGNTRGANMVILGAYIGYTSILPKEAIFAAMPSLIKRKNLIPLNEQAVEKGMEFVRNLRG
;
A
#
# COMPACT_ATOMS: atom_id res chain seq x y z
N MET A 1 28.11 -16.70 -18.92
CA MET A 1 28.09 -15.29 -18.46
C MET A 1 27.08 -14.54 -19.30
N ILE A 2 26.28 -13.61 -18.77
CA ILE A 2 25.24 -12.93 -19.56
C ILE A 2 25.77 -12.25 -20.84
N SER A 3 27.07 -11.90 -20.86
CA SER A 3 27.77 -11.32 -22.01
C SER A 3 27.81 -12.21 -23.26
N THR A 4 27.57 -13.53 -23.13
CA THR A 4 27.51 -14.46 -24.27
C THR A 4 26.15 -14.43 -24.99
N LEU A 5 25.12 -13.83 -24.39
CA LEU A 5 23.84 -13.61 -25.06
C LEU A 5 23.96 -12.48 -26.08
N ASP A 6 23.13 -12.48 -27.13
CA ASP A 6 23.18 -11.40 -28.12
C ASP A 6 22.55 -10.08 -27.63
N ALA A 7 21.54 -10.18 -26.78
CA ALA A 7 20.74 -9.02 -26.34
C ALA A 7 21.48 -7.93 -25.54
N PRO A 8 22.43 -8.22 -24.62
CA PRO A 8 23.11 -7.17 -23.86
C PRO A 8 24.03 -6.33 -24.75
N VAL A 9 23.95 -5.02 -24.64
CA VAL A 9 24.85 -4.09 -25.34
C VAL A 9 26.07 -3.75 -24.51
N TYR A 10 25.93 -3.74 -23.19
CA TYR A 10 27.01 -3.38 -22.29
C TYR A 10 26.97 -4.23 -21.01
N VAL A 11 28.09 -4.88 -20.70
CA VAL A 11 28.27 -5.71 -19.50
C VAL A 11 29.61 -5.37 -18.87
N GLU A 12 29.58 -4.84 -17.65
CA GLU A 12 30.79 -4.51 -16.90
C GLU A 12 30.65 -4.92 -15.43
N ARG A 13 31.72 -5.48 -14.86
CA ARG A 13 31.87 -5.68 -13.42
C ARG A 13 32.82 -4.66 -12.82
N VAL A 14 32.38 -4.03 -11.76
CA VAL A 14 33.07 -2.98 -10.99
C VAL A 14 32.97 -3.28 -9.50
N ALA A 15 33.71 -2.54 -8.68
CA ALA A 15 33.70 -2.71 -7.22
C ALA A 15 33.71 -1.36 -6.49
N ILE A 16 33.27 -1.37 -5.23
CA ILE A 16 33.33 -0.22 -4.31
C ILE A 16 34.39 -0.48 -3.22
N THR A 17 35.65 -0.47 -3.62
CA THR A 17 36.81 -0.73 -2.73
C THR A 17 37.55 0.56 -2.36
N ASP A 18 37.79 1.43 -3.35
CA ASP A 18 38.56 2.66 -3.21
C ASP A 18 37.99 3.79 -4.10
N ALA A 19 38.59 4.98 -4.06
CA ALA A 19 38.13 6.14 -4.82
C ALA A 19 38.17 5.91 -6.34
N LYS A 20 39.20 5.23 -6.86
CA LYS A 20 39.37 4.95 -8.29
C LYS A 20 38.29 3.98 -8.79
N ASN A 21 38.05 2.91 -8.04
CA ASN A 21 37.02 1.93 -8.34
C ASN A 21 35.61 2.51 -8.16
N THR A 22 35.38 3.34 -7.14
CA THR A 22 34.11 4.08 -6.97
C THR A 22 33.83 5.03 -8.14
N ALA A 23 34.86 5.72 -8.66
CA ALA A 23 34.71 6.54 -9.86
C ALA A 23 34.37 5.69 -11.10
N ARG A 24 34.93 4.47 -11.20
CA ARG A 24 34.60 3.52 -12.26
C ARG A 24 33.15 3.05 -12.18
N VAL A 25 32.64 2.76 -10.99
CA VAL A 25 31.21 2.43 -10.76
C VAL A 25 30.32 3.56 -11.28
N ARG A 26 30.61 4.81 -10.92
CA ARG A 26 29.83 5.97 -11.41
C ARG A 26 29.82 6.07 -12.94
N ARG A 27 30.96 5.81 -13.60
CA ARG A 27 31.03 5.81 -15.07
C ARG A 27 30.21 4.67 -15.68
N ALA A 28 30.34 3.45 -15.15
CA ALA A 28 29.61 2.30 -15.65
C ALA A 28 28.09 2.47 -15.50
N VAL A 29 27.62 2.92 -14.33
CA VAL A 29 26.20 3.22 -14.08
C VAL A 29 25.68 4.30 -15.02
N ARG A 30 26.41 5.41 -15.20
CA ARG A 30 26.02 6.46 -16.15
C ARG A 30 25.94 5.93 -17.58
N LYS A 31 26.89 5.11 -18.00
CA LYS A 31 26.89 4.51 -19.34
C LYS A 31 25.70 3.58 -19.55
N GLY A 32 25.39 2.71 -18.58
CA GLY A 32 24.20 1.85 -18.67
C GLY A 32 22.88 2.63 -18.73
N LEU A 33 22.76 3.70 -17.94
CA LEU A 33 21.60 4.59 -17.99
C LEU A 33 21.51 5.33 -19.33
N GLN A 34 22.63 5.84 -19.84
CA GLN A 34 22.66 6.51 -21.14
C GLN A 34 22.26 5.56 -22.28
N ASN A 35 22.72 4.30 -22.24
CA ASN A 35 22.31 3.27 -23.20
C ASN A 35 20.79 3.04 -23.19
N GLN A 36 20.15 3.11 -22.02
CA GLN A 36 18.70 3.01 -21.90
C GLN A 36 18.00 4.24 -22.49
N ILE A 37 18.52 5.45 -22.22
CA ILE A 37 17.99 6.71 -22.76
C ILE A 37 18.09 6.74 -24.29
N ASP A 38 19.23 6.31 -24.82
CA ASP A 38 19.52 6.26 -26.26
C ASP A 38 18.82 5.09 -26.96
N ASN A 39 17.99 4.31 -26.25
CA ASN A 39 17.34 3.10 -26.75
C ASN A 39 18.32 2.09 -27.40
N LYS A 40 19.56 2.02 -26.91
CA LYS A 40 20.57 1.11 -27.47
C LYS A 40 20.37 -0.32 -27.00
N GLY A 41 19.64 -0.55 -25.91
CA GLY A 41 19.28 -1.87 -25.42
C GLY A 41 19.78 -2.14 -24.00
N PHE A 42 19.81 -3.42 -23.65
CA PHE A 42 20.03 -3.86 -22.27
C PHE A 42 21.48 -3.68 -21.82
N SER A 43 21.68 -3.16 -20.61
CA SER A 43 22.98 -3.06 -19.96
C SER A 43 22.96 -3.76 -18.60
N LEU A 44 23.96 -4.59 -18.30
CA LEU A 44 24.16 -5.19 -16.97
C LEU A 44 25.44 -4.67 -16.34
N ILE A 45 25.31 -4.05 -15.17
CA ILE A 45 26.46 -3.61 -14.38
C ILE A 45 26.44 -4.34 -13.05
N GLU A 46 27.44 -5.19 -12.84
CA GLU A 46 27.62 -5.92 -11.58
C GLU A 46 28.56 -5.11 -10.67
N VAL A 47 28.10 -4.77 -9.48
CA VAL A 47 28.87 -3.97 -8.52
C VAL A 47 29.19 -4.82 -7.29
N LEU A 48 30.46 -5.16 -7.11
CA LEU A 48 30.92 -5.79 -5.88
C LEU A 48 30.96 -4.74 -4.77
N SER A 49 30.18 -4.95 -3.72
CA SER A 49 30.08 -4.05 -2.57
C SER A 49 29.99 -4.82 -1.26
N VAL A 50 30.52 -4.24 -0.19
CA VAL A 50 30.40 -4.80 1.17
C VAL A 50 29.26 -4.15 1.94
N CYS A 51 28.52 -4.97 2.69
CA CYS A 51 27.64 -4.55 3.78
C CYS A 51 28.09 -5.32 5.04
N PRO A 52 29.05 -4.79 5.83
CA PRO A 52 29.73 -5.55 6.89
C PRO A 52 28.88 -5.82 8.14
N SER A 53 27.56 -5.70 8.05
CA SER A 53 26.63 -6.01 9.14
C SER A 53 26.86 -7.44 9.63
N ASN A 54 27.18 -7.58 10.92
CA ASN A 54 27.49 -8.85 11.60
C ASN A 54 28.80 -9.55 11.19
N TRP A 55 29.71 -8.88 10.47
CA TRP A 55 30.99 -9.48 10.05
C TRP A 55 32.09 -9.38 11.13
N LYS A 56 31.85 -8.64 12.22
CA LYS A 56 32.85 -8.31 13.26
C LYS A 56 34.13 -7.67 12.69
N MET A 57 33.99 -6.95 11.57
CA MET A 57 35.05 -6.22 10.88
C MET A 57 34.62 -4.77 10.71
N ASP A 58 35.59 -3.85 10.74
CA ASP A 58 35.30 -2.46 10.43
C ASP A 58 35.11 -2.23 8.90
N PRO A 59 34.51 -1.09 8.49
CA PRO A 59 34.27 -0.81 7.08
C PRO A 59 35.53 -0.78 6.19
N ILE A 60 36.70 -0.39 6.71
CA ILE A 60 37.95 -0.34 5.94
C ILE A 60 38.46 -1.76 5.71
N GLN A 61 38.50 -2.57 6.78
CA GLN A 61 38.89 -3.98 6.71
C GLN A 61 38.00 -4.78 5.75
N SER A 62 36.69 -4.52 5.76
CA SER A 62 35.76 -5.22 4.86
C SER A 62 36.02 -4.91 3.37
N LYS A 63 36.40 -3.67 3.03
CA LYS A 63 36.79 -3.29 1.65
C LYS A 63 38.11 -3.93 1.23
N GLN A 64 39.05 -4.04 2.16
CA GLN A 64 40.31 -4.74 1.94
C GLN A 64 40.06 -6.23 1.65
N TRP A 65 39.22 -6.88 2.47
CA TRP A 65 38.83 -8.27 2.25
C TRP A 65 38.15 -8.49 0.88
N LEU A 66 37.27 -7.58 0.46
CA LEU A 66 36.65 -7.64 -0.86
C LEU A 66 37.71 -7.60 -1.97
N SER A 67 38.74 -6.78 -1.81
CA SER A 67 39.83 -6.64 -2.78
C SER A 67 40.68 -7.91 -2.84
N ASP A 68 41.03 -8.46 -1.68
CA ASP A 68 41.97 -9.58 -1.57
C ASP A 68 41.32 -10.93 -1.89
N ASN A 69 40.01 -11.08 -1.66
CA ASN A 69 39.31 -12.35 -1.79
C ASN A 69 38.27 -12.33 -2.92
N MET A 70 37.33 -11.37 -2.88
CA MET A 70 36.18 -11.38 -3.77
C MET A 70 36.55 -11.00 -5.21
N ILE A 71 37.43 -10.02 -5.41
CA ILE A 71 37.89 -9.63 -6.77
C ILE A 71 38.68 -10.76 -7.44
N GLN A 72 39.39 -11.59 -6.67
CA GLN A 72 40.08 -12.76 -7.23
C GLN A 72 39.10 -13.77 -7.82
N GLN A 73 37.98 -14.00 -7.15
CA GLN A 73 36.92 -14.91 -7.60
C GLN A 73 36.03 -14.28 -8.68
N PHE A 74 35.82 -12.96 -8.60
CA PHE A 74 34.98 -12.19 -9.51
C PHE A 74 35.79 -11.05 -10.16
N PRO A 75 36.64 -11.36 -11.16
CA PRO A 75 37.51 -10.37 -11.79
C PRO A 75 36.72 -9.19 -12.34
N LEU A 76 37.23 -7.98 -12.10
CA LEU A 76 36.65 -6.74 -12.63
C LEU A 76 36.98 -6.61 -14.12
N GLY A 77 36.06 -6.05 -14.90
CA GLY A 77 36.27 -5.96 -16.35
C GLY A 77 35.04 -5.55 -17.13
N ILE A 78 35.28 -5.02 -18.32
CA ILE A 78 34.25 -4.87 -19.34
C ILE A 78 34.19 -6.19 -20.09
N PHE A 79 33.09 -6.91 -19.94
CA PHE A 79 32.88 -8.21 -20.58
C PHE A 79 32.17 -8.06 -21.93
N ARG A 80 31.49 -6.93 -22.16
CA ARG A 80 30.87 -6.59 -23.43
C ARG A 80 30.63 -5.09 -23.54
N ASP A 81 30.90 -4.51 -24.70
CA ASP A 81 30.61 -3.11 -24.98
C ASP A 81 30.42 -2.87 -26.48
N ARG A 82 29.18 -3.03 -26.93
CA ARG A 82 28.73 -2.77 -28.32
C ARG A 82 28.03 -1.41 -28.45
N THR A 83 28.22 -0.53 -27.47
CA THR A 83 27.50 0.76 -27.38
C THR A 83 27.72 1.66 -28.60
N GLY A 84 28.85 1.52 -29.28
CA GLY A 84 29.17 2.25 -30.52
C GLY A 84 28.68 1.57 -31.81
N GLU A 85 28.28 0.30 -31.75
CA GLU A 85 27.87 -0.50 -32.90
C GLU A 85 26.35 -0.60 -33.03
N VAL A 86 25.63 -0.56 -31.90
CA VAL A 86 24.18 -0.77 -31.87
C VAL A 86 23.46 0.56 -32.12
N PRO A 87 22.66 0.68 -33.20
CA PRO A 87 21.85 1.87 -33.44
C PRO A 87 20.74 1.99 -32.39
N ALA A 88 20.22 3.21 -32.20
CA ALA A 88 19.08 3.45 -31.34
C ALA A 88 17.84 2.70 -31.88
N ALA A 89 17.22 1.87 -31.05
CA ALA A 89 15.97 1.20 -31.42
C ALA A 89 14.78 2.16 -31.29
N GLU A 90 13.82 2.05 -32.22
CA GLU A 90 12.53 2.71 -32.06
C GLU A 90 11.66 1.93 -31.06
N ASN A 91 11.47 2.50 -29.87
CA ASN A 91 10.54 1.96 -28.89
C ASN A 91 9.08 2.22 -29.34
N LYS A 92 8.48 1.27 -30.06
CA LYS A 92 7.05 1.29 -30.36
C LYS A 92 6.28 0.94 -29.09
N ARG A 93 5.78 1.95 -28.40
CA ARG A 93 4.91 1.75 -27.23
C ARG A 93 3.57 1.20 -27.72
N HIS A 94 3.39 -0.11 -27.57
CA HIS A 94 2.08 -0.73 -27.80
C HIS A 94 1.15 -0.32 -26.65
N ILE A 95 0.24 0.60 -26.95
CA ILE A 95 -0.89 0.89 -26.06
C ILE A 95 -1.94 -0.17 -26.38
N PHE A 96 -2.06 -1.16 -25.50
CA PHE A 96 -3.13 -2.14 -25.61
C PHE A 96 -4.44 -1.45 -25.23
N HIS A 97 -5.36 -1.39 -26.19
CA HIS A 97 -6.74 -1.05 -25.91
C HIS A 97 -7.41 -2.30 -25.34
N VAL A 98 -8.13 -2.13 -24.23
CA VAL A 98 -8.91 -3.21 -23.61
C VAL A 98 -10.31 -3.35 -24.24
N ASP A 99 -10.60 -2.52 -25.24
CA ASP A 99 -11.81 -2.60 -26.05
C ASP A 99 -11.86 -3.96 -26.75
N GLY A 100 -12.97 -4.69 -26.60
CA GLY A 100 -13.09 -6.04 -27.19
C GLY A 100 -12.40 -7.16 -26.40
N LEU A 101 -11.65 -6.86 -25.33
CA LEU A 101 -10.88 -7.87 -24.59
C LEU A 101 -11.81 -8.87 -23.87
N ARG A 102 -12.94 -8.41 -23.35
CA ARG A 102 -13.92 -9.29 -22.69
C ARG A 102 -14.56 -10.24 -23.69
N GLU A 103 -14.96 -9.74 -24.87
CA GLU A 103 -15.46 -10.60 -25.95
C GLU A 103 -14.40 -11.60 -26.41
N ALA A 104 -13.16 -11.15 -26.61
CA ALA A 104 -12.06 -12.02 -27.05
C ALA A 104 -11.69 -13.10 -26.01
N LEU A 105 -11.94 -12.84 -24.72
CA LEU A 105 -11.72 -13.80 -23.63
C LEU A 105 -12.97 -14.59 -23.25
N GLU A 106 -14.09 -14.42 -23.98
CA GLU A 106 -15.39 -15.04 -23.68
C GLU A 106 -15.84 -14.80 -22.23
N LEU A 107 -15.43 -13.67 -21.64
CA LEU A 107 -15.78 -13.35 -20.27
C LEU A 107 -17.20 -12.79 -20.22
N PRO A 108 -18.04 -13.23 -19.26
CA PRO A 108 -19.33 -12.61 -19.07
C PRO A 108 -19.15 -11.11 -18.84
N VAL A 109 -19.99 -10.32 -19.51
CA VAL A 109 -20.10 -8.89 -19.25
C VAL A 109 -20.73 -8.76 -17.86
N GLU A 110 -19.89 -8.76 -16.83
CA GLU A 110 -20.31 -8.22 -15.54
C GLU A 110 -20.66 -6.76 -15.79
N THR A 111 -21.95 -6.47 -15.80
CA THR A 111 -22.46 -5.10 -15.84
C THR A 111 -21.72 -4.28 -14.81
N GLU A 112 -21.28 -3.09 -15.21
CA GLU A 112 -20.87 -2.03 -14.29
C GLU A 112 -21.77 -2.06 -13.06
N SER A 113 -21.15 -1.95 -11.88
CA SER A 113 -21.88 -2.13 -10.63
C SER A 113 -23.21 -1.38 -10.63
N THR A 114 -24.27 -2.13 -10.37
CA THR A 114 -25.64 -1.60 -10.29
C THR A 114 -25.87 -0.75 -9.04
N ILE A 115 -24.85 -0.62 -8.19
CA ILE A 115 -24.91 0.07 -6.91
C ILE A 115 -24.73 1.57 -7.14
N LYS A 116 -25.82 2.32 -7.01
CA LYS A 116 -25.80 3.79 -7.08
C LYS A 116 -25.14 4.36 -5.83
N VAL A 117 -24.06 5.12 -6.03
CA VAL A 117 -23.36 5.83 -4.97
C VAL A 117 -23.86 7.27 -4.93
N ALA A 118 -24.34 7.73 -3.78
CA ALA A 118 -24.65 9.14 -3.59
C ALA A 118 -23.35 9.94 -3.51
N ALA A 119 -23.32 11.15 -4.08
CA ALA A 119 -22.15 12.01 -3.95
C ALA A 119 -21.99 12.45 -2.48
N PRO A 120 -20.90 12.07 -1.79
CA PRO A 120 -20.67 12.52 -0.43
C PRO A 120 -20.33 14.01 -0.41
N ALA A 121 -20.41 14.62 0.78
CA ALA A 121 -20.01 16.01 0.97
C ALA A 121 -18.57 16.25 0.45
N PRO A 122 -18.24 17.42 -0.10
CA PRO A 122 -16.96 17.68 -0.76
C PRO A 122 -15.73 17.31 0.08
N GLU A 123 -15.80 17.46 1.42
CA GLU A 123 -14.69 17.12 2.32
C GLU A 123 -14.42 15.60 2.45
N PHE A 124 -15.36 14.75 2.05
CA PHE A 124 -15.25 13.30 2.12
C PHE A 124 -15.01 12.65 0.76
N GLN A 125 -14.91 13.45 -0.31
CA GLN A 125 -14.56 12.96 -1.64
C GLN A 125 -13.09 12.55 -1.71
N ASP A 126 -12.82 11.54 -2.52
CA ASP A 126 -11.48 10.96 -2.75
C ASP A 126 -10.67 10.72 -1.45
N PRO A 127 -11.22 9.98 -0.46
CA PRO A 127 -10.60 9.88 0.85
C PRO A 127 -9.29 9.09 0.80
N ARG A 128 -8.29 9.63 1.53
CA ARG A 128 -7.02 8.97 1.84
C ARG A 128 -7.08 8.48 3.27
N ILE A 129 -7.23 7.18 3.43
CA ILE A 129 -7.62 6.57 4.69
C ILE A 129 -6.42 5.84 5.28
N LYS A 130 -6.19 6.04 6.58
CA LYS A 130 -5.27 5.25 7.38
C LYS A 130 -6.05 4.54 8.48
N LEU A 131 -5.94 3.22 8.53
CA LEU A 131 -6.59 2.39 9.54
C LEU A 131 -5.50 1.78 10.41
N ALA A 132 -5.60 1.88 11.72
CA ALA A 132 -4.55 1.43 12.63
C ALA A 132 -5.10 0.80 13.92
N GLY A 133 -4.40 -0.22 14.41
CA GLY A 133 -4.73 -0.95 15.63
C GLY A 133 -3.71 -2.03 15.96
N PHE A 134 -4.07 -2.92 16.88
CA PHE A 134 -3.29 -4.11 17.20
C PHE A 134 -3.65 -5.24 16.25
N GLY A 135 -2.69 -6.14 16.01
CA GLY A 135 -2.97 -7.41 15.36
C GLY A 135 -4.11 -8.14 16.08
N GLY A 136 -5.16 -8.49 15.33
CA GLY A 136 -6.37 -9.13 15.87
C GLY A 136 -7.60 -8.22 15.94
N GLN A 137 -7.45 -6.89 15.92
CA GLN A 137 -8.58 -5.94 15.91
C GLN A 137 -9.28 -5.80 14.54
N GLY A 138 -8.89 -6.61 13.54
CA GLY A 138 -9.54 -6.61 12.23
C GLY A 138 -9.28 -5.38 11.36
N VAL A 139 -8.22 -4.61 11.63
CA VAL A 139 -7.85 -3.38 10.88
C VAL A 139 -7.61 -3.64 9.40
N LEU A 140 -6.89 -4.73 9.06
CA LEU A 140 -6.65 -5.10 7.66
C LEU A 140 -7.94 -5.51 6.95
N MET A 141 -8.82 -6.23 7.65
CA MET A 141 -10.12 -6.65 7.15
C MET A 141 -11.03 -5.45 6.88
N LEU A 142 -11.02 -4.46 7.78
CA LEU A 142 -11.73 -3.19 7.59
C LEU A 142 -11.28 -2.49 6.30
N GLY A 143 -9.96 -2.41 6.09
CA GLY A 143 -9.42 -1.79 4.88
C GLY A 143 -9.75 -2.57 3.61
N LEU A 144 -9.74 -3.90 3.69
CA LEU A 144 -10.07 -4.75 2.55
C LEU A 144 -11.56 -4.66 2.19
N MET A 145 -12.45 -4.59 3.18
CA MET A 145 -13.88 -4.34 2.97
C MET A 145 -14.13 -2.99 2.30
N LEU A 146 -13.47 -1.93 2.77
CA LEU A 146 -13.55 -0.61 2.14
C LEU A 146 -13.05 -0.62 0.71
N ALA A 147 -11.96 -1.36 0.45
CA ALA A 147 -11.38 -1.47 -0.87
C ALA A 147 -12.32 -2.21 -1.84
N GLU A 148 -12.84 -3.38 -1.43
CA GLU A 148 -13.76 -4.19 -2.23
C GLU A 148 -15.07 -3.45 -2.50
N ALA A 149 -15.67 -2.86 -1.47
CA ALA A 149 -16.88 -2.06 -1.62
C ALA A 149 -16.64 -0.80 -2.46
N GLY A 150 -15.45 -0.19 -2.37
CA GLY A 150 -15.03 0.91 -3.23
C GLY A 150 -14.97 0.52 -4.70
N MET A 151 -14.41 -0.66 -5.00
CA MET A 151 -14.40 -1.19 -6.38
C MET A 151 -15.82 -1.47 -6.87
N HIS A 152 -16.67 -2.08 -6.03
CA HIS A 152 -18.10 -2.22 -6.32
C HIS A 152 -18.82 -0.88 -6.44
N ALA A 153 -18.28 0.21 -5.92
CA ALA A 153 -18.86 1.54 -6.04
C ALA A 153 -18.27 2.35 -7.22
N GLY A 154 -17.44 1.73 -8.06
CA GLY A 154 -16.83 2.38 -9.22
C GLY A 154 -15.63 3.29 -8.91
N TYR A 155 -15.10 3.24 -7.68
CA TYR A 155 -13.88 3.96 -7.34
C TYR A 155 -12.65 3.25 -7.91
N HIS A 156 -11.64 4.05 -8.28
CA HIS A 156 -10.27 3.56 -8.28
C HIS A 156 -9.84 3.35 -6.82
N VAL A 157 -9.28 2.18 -6.55
CA VAL A 157 -8.92 1.76 -5.20
C VAL A 157 -7.46 1.36 -5.14
N SER A 158 -6.81 1.70 -4.03
CA SER A 158 -5.54 1.08 -3.64
C SER A 158 -5.60 0.68 -2.17
N TRP A 159 -5.13 -0.52 -1.87
CA TRP A 159 -5.00 -1.02 -0.50
C TRP A 159 -3.58 -1.53 -0.30
N ILE A 160 -2.91 -1.06 0.75
CA ILE A 160 -1.59 -1.57 1.14
C ILE A 160 -1.51 -1.77 2.65
N PRO A 161 -1.21 -2.98 3.13
CA PRO A 161 -1.06 -3.27 4.54
C PRO A 161 0.37 -2.98 5.02
N SER A 162 0.50 -2.67 6.30
CA SER A 162 1.76 -2.60 7.02
C SER A 162 1.57 -3.23 8.40
N TYR A 163 2.28 -4.33 8.62
CA TYR A 163 2.26 -5.06 9.89
C TYR A 163 3.68 -5.50 10.23
N GLY A 164 4.00 -5.48 11.52
CA GLY A 164 5.30 -5.94 12.00
C GLY A 164 5.41 -7.48 11.94
N PRO A 165 6.64 -8.02 12.04
CA PRO A 165 6.88 -9.46 12.10
C PRO A 165 6.47 -10.08 13.45
N GLU A 166 5.93 -9.30 14.39
CA GLU A 166 5.54 -9.80 15.71
C GLU A 166 4.37 -10.79 15.64
N MET A 167 4.53 -11.98 16.23
CA MET A 167 3.55 -13.07 16.15
C MET A 167 2.21 -12.78 16.87
N ARG A 168 2.14 -11.79 17.78
CA ARG A 168 0.91 -11.38 18.50
C ARG A 168 1.05 -9.96 19.06
N GLY A 169 0.00 -9.17 19.00
CA GLY A 169 -0.08 -7.84 19.66
C GLY A 169 0.74 -6.72 19.02
N GLY A 170 1.46 -7.00 17.93
CA GLY A 170 2.17 -5.99 17.14
C GLY A 170 1.21 -4.96 16.53
N THR A 171 1.76 -3.80 16.14
CA THR A 171 0.97 -2.78 15.45
C THR A 171 0.66 -3.21 14.03
N ALA A 172 -0.62 -3.13 13.64
CA ALA A 172 -1.09 -3.33 12.28
C ALA A 172 -1.76 -2.05 11.81
N ASN A 173 -1.37 -1.58 10.63
CA ASN A 173 -2.05 -0.51 9.93
C ASN A 173 -2.22 -0.85 8.46
N CYS A 174 -3.12 -0.16 7.78
CA CYS A 174 -3.20 -0.21 6.34
C CYS A 174 -3.63 1.14 5.78
N HIS A 175 -3.26 1.37 4.53
CA HIS A 175 -3.65 2.55 3.78
C HIS A 175 -4.69 2.14 2.74
N VAL A 176 -5.75 2.93 2.65
CA VAL A 176 -6.80 2.76 1.64
C VAL A 176 -6.99 4.10 0.94
N ASN A 177 -6.95 4.11 -0.38
CA ASN A 177 -7.37 5.26 -1.17
C ASN A 177 -8.61 4.85 -1.95
N LEU A 178 -9.66 5.67 -1.87
CA LEU A 178 -10.79 5.62 -2.78
C LEU A 178 -10.73 6.90 -3.62
N SER A 179 -10.77 6.81 -4.95
CA SER A 179 -10.73 8.00 -5.80
C SER A 179 -11.55 7.83 -7.09
N HIS A 180 -12.15 8.91 -7.56
CA HIS A 180 -12.76 8.96 -8.89
C HIS A 180 -11.71 9.07 -10.02
N ARG A 181 -10.42 9.23 -9.68
CA ARG A 181 -9.31 9.30 -10.64
C ARG A 181 -8.30 8.21 -10.34
N ARG A 182 -7.45 7.93 -11.34
CA ARG A 182 -6.36 6.97 -11.19
C ARG A 182 -5.43 7.35 -10.02
N ILE A 183 -5.18 6.39 -9.15
CA ILE A 183 -4.29 6.55 -7.99
C ILE A 183 -2.83 6.42 -8.43
N GLY A 184 -2.01 7.44 -8.14
CA GLY A 184 -0.58 7.47 -8.49
C GLY A 184 0.34 6.82 -7.45
N SER A 185 -0.09 6.76 -6.18
CA SER A 185 0.66 6.10 -5.10
C SER A 185 -0.30 5.42 -4.12
N PRO A 186 -0.01 4.16 -3.69
CA PRO A 186 -0.84 3.47 -2.71
C PRO A 186 -0.59 3.94 -1.26
N THR A 187 0.49 4.67 -1.00
CA THR A 187 0.86 5.10 0.36
C THR A 187 0.15 6.38 0.79
N VAL A 188 -0.33 6.41 2.04
CA VAL A 188 -1.02 7.57 2.63
C VAL A 188 -0.15 8.18 3.72
N SER A 189 0.62 9.21 3.36
CA SER A 189 1.43 9.98 4.31
C SER A 189 0.64 11.07 5.04
N ARG A 190 -0.43 11.59 4.40
CA ARG A 190 -1.32 12.63 4.94
C ARG A 190 -2.78 12.21 4.78
N PRO A 191 -3.33 11.43 5.73
CA PRO A 191 -4.70 10.95 5.65
C PRO A 191 -5.74 12.08 5.78
N THR A 192 -6.83 11.97 5.02
CA THR A 192 -8.07 12.73 5.28
C THR A 192 -8.95 12.04 6.33
N LEU A 193 -8.74 10.74 6.52
CA LEU A 193 -9.40 9.92 7.54
C LEU A 193 -8.39 9.06 8.28
N LEU A 194 -8.40 9.13 9.61
CA LEU A 194 -7.74 8.16 10.49
C LEU A 194 -8.80 7.34 11.23
N VAL A 195 -8.68 6.02 11.20
CA VAL A 195 -9.36 5.11 12.12
C VAL A 195 -8.34 4.56 13.10
N ALA A 196 -8.54 4.84 14.39
CA ALA A 196 -7.69 4.37 15.47
C ALA A 196 -8.45 3.41 16.40
N MET A 197 -8.12 2.12 16.34
CA MET A 197 -8.75 1.08 17.17
C MET A 197 -8.13 0.97 18.58
N ASN A 198 -7.07 1.71 18.87
CA ASN A 198 -6.41 1.75 20.18
C ASN A 198 -5.61 3.04 20.39
N LEU A 199 -5.26 3.31 21.65
CA LEU A 199 -4.57 4.54 22.02
C LEU A 199 -3.20 4.72 21.33
N PRO A 200 -2.29 3.72 21.29
CA PRO A 200 -1.00 3.89 20.62
C PRO A 200 -1.12 4.24 19.13
N SER A 201 -2.14 3.71 18.45
CA SER A 201 -2.41 4.02 17.05
C SER A 201 -2.89 5.46 16.85
N LEU A 202 -3.74 5.95 17.76
CA LEU A 202 -4.13 7.36 17.77
C LEU A 202 -2.89 8.24 17.96
N GLU A 203 -2.10 8.00 19.00
CA GLU A 203 -0.91 8.78 19.33
C GLU A 203 0.11 8.82 18.19
N ARG A 204 0.28 7.71 17.50
CA ARG A 204 1.21 7.60 16.38
C ARG A 204 0.79 8.40 15.16
N PHE A 205 -0.49 8.38 14.80
CA PHE A 205 -0.96 8.86 13.50
C PHE A 205 -1.80 10.14 13.53
N GLU A 206 -2.23 10.61 14.70
CA GLU A 206 -3.06 11.82 14.85
C GLU A 206 -2.43 13.07 14.19
N ASN A 207 -1.11 13.22 14.28
CA ASN A 207 -0.39 14.37 13.72
C ASN A 207 -0.25 14.33 12.19
N GLU A 208 -0.51 13.19 11.56
CA GLU A 208 -0.43 13.05 10.10
C GLU A 208 -1.72 13.50 9.40
N VAL A 209 -2.84 13.50 10.13
CA VAL A 209 -4.17 13.86 9.60
C VAL A 209 -4.15 15.30 9.10
N VAL A 210 -4.72 15.53 7.92
CA VAL A 210 -4.82 16.90 7.37
C VAL A 210 -5.77 17.76 8.21
N PRO A 211 -5.56 19.09 8.29
CA PRO A 211 -6.56 19.99 8.88
C PRO A 211 -7.93 19.81 8.23
N GLY A 212 -8.99 19.80 9.03
CA GLY A 212 -10.36 19.49 8.63
C GLY A 212 -10.66 18.00 8.42
N GLY A 213 -9.63 17.14 8.50
CA GLY A 213 -9.78 15.68 8.39
C GLY A 213 -10.56 15.07 9.55
N LEU A 214 -10.96 13.82 9.38
CA LEU A 214 -11.76 13.06 10.34
C LEU A 214 -10.91 12.03 11.07
N ILE A 215 -11.06 11.95 12.39
CA ILE A 215 -10.51 10.89 13.24
C ILE A 215 -11.66 10.12 13.85
N ILE A 216 -11.77 8.85 13.52
CA ILE A 216 -12.70 7.92 14.14
C ILE A 216 -11.92 7.02 15.09
N TYR A 217 -12.38 6.87 16.33
CA TYR A 217 -11.66 6.08 17.32
C TYR A 217 -12.59 5.27 18.23
N ASP A 218 -12.11 4.11 18.68
CA ASP A 218 -12.85 3.24 19.58
C ASP A 218 -12.70 3.71 21.04
N THR A 219 -13.75 4.29 21.63
CA THR A 219 -13.71 4.85 22.99
C THR A 219 -13.52 3.80 24.08
N ALA A 220 -13.80 2.52 23.80
CA ALA A 220 -13.51 1.44 24.75
C ALA A 220 -12.01 1.13 24.86
N MET A 221 -11.23 1.43 23.82
CA MET A 221 -9.80 1.10 23.70
C MET A 221 -8.89 2.34 23.70
N VAL A 222 -9.49 3.53 23.61
CA VAL A 222 -8.80 4.82 23.50
C VAL A 222 -9.27 5.71 24.65
N THR A 223 -8.38 5.94 25.62
CA THR A 223 -8.71 6.63 26.87
C THR A 223 -8.77 8.15 26.77
N ARG A 224 -8.40 8.73 25.63
CA ARG A 224 -8.46 10.18 25.39
C ARG A 224 -8.95 10.51 23.98
N ALA A 225 -9.64 11.64 23.84
CA ALA A 225 -9.90 12.21 22.53
C ALA A 225 -8.60 12.70 21.85
N PRO A 226 -8.61 12.95 20.53
CA PRO A 226 -7.57 13.71 19.85
C PRO A 226 -7.29 15.05 20.56
N LYS A 227 -6.02 15.42 20.69
CA LYS A 227 -5.55 16.71 21.23
C LYS A 227 -5.72 17.84 20.21
N ARG A 228 -5.76 17.51 18.92
CA ARG A 228 -5.89 18.49 17.84
C ARG A 228 -7.31 19.07 17.76
N THR A 229 -7.40 20.38 17.68
CA THR A 229 -8.67 21.14 17.56
C THR A 229 -9.04 21.44 16.11
N ASP A 230 -8.12 21.25 15.17
CA ASP A 230 -8.30 21.53 13.75
C ASP A 230 -8.79 20.29 12.96
N VAL A 231 -9.15 19.20 13.65
CA VAL A 231 -9.67 17.96 13.06
C VAL A 231 -11.05 17.63 13.64
N LYS A 232 -11.89 16.95 12.85
CA LYS A 232 -13.16 16.38 13.31
C LYS A 232 -12.87 15.09 14.07
N ALA A 233 -13.42 14.91 15.26
CA ALA A 233 -13.25 13.70 16.06
C ALA A 233 -14.59 12.99 16.29
N LEU A 234 -14.64 11.69 16.01
CA LEU A 234 -15.81 10.83 16.20
C LEU A 234 -15.42 9.63 17.07
N GLY A 235 -15.75 9.71 18.35
CA GLY A 235 -15.59 8.60 19.29
C GLY A 235 -16.79 7.65 19.21
N ILE A 236 -16.52 6.36 19.08
CA ILE A 236 -17.55 5.31 19.03
C ILE A 236 -17.17 4.21 20.01
N PRO A 237 -18.07 3.73 20.88
CA PRO A 237 -17.81 2.59 21.76
C PRO A 237 -17.90 1.27 20.96
N ALA A 238 -17.04 1.12 19.96
CA ALA A 238 -17.17 0.08 18.94
C ALA A 238 -16.95 -1.32 19.50
N SER A 239 -15.98 -1.50 20.39
CA SER A 239 -15.79 -2.79 21.07
C SER A 239 -16.97 -3.13 21.98
N THR A 240 -17.52 -2.15 22.71
CA THR A 240 -18.69 -2.36 23.57
C THR A 240 -19.93 -2.77 22.76
N ILE A 241 -20.22 -2.07 21.66
CA ILE A 241 -21.32 -2.42 20.75
C ILE A 241 -21.13 -3.84 20.18
N ALA A 242 -19.89 -4.19 19.82
CA ALA A 242 -19.59 -5.52 19.28
C ALA A 242 -19.76 -6.64 20.34
N ASP A 243 -19.38 -6.36 21.58
CA ASP A 243 -19.57 -7.27 22.72
C ASP A 243 -21.05 -7.51 23.02
N GLU A 244 -21.88 -6.46 22.98
CA GLU A 244 -23.34 -6.55 23.16
C GLU A 244 -24.03 -7.40 22.08
N LEU A 245 -23.49 -7.40 20.86
CA LEU A 245 -23.94 -8.27 19.77
C LEU A 245 -23.47 -9.72 19.91
N GLY A 246 -22.67 -10.05 20.94
CA GLY A 246 -22.10 -11.38 21.12
C GLY A 246 -20.92 -11.69 20.20
N ASN A 247 -20.31 -10.67 19.57
CA ASN A 247 -19.14 -10.82 18.71
C ASN A 247 -18.07 -9.78 19.05
N THR A 248 -17.22 -10.12 20.01
CA THR A 248 -16.10 -9.28 20.46
C THR A 248 -15.09 -8.92 19.36
N ARG A 249 -15.13 -9.63 18.21
CA ARG A 249 -14.27 -9.34 17.05
C ARG A 249 -14.93 -8.42 16.01
N GLY A 250 -16.17 -7.98 16.24
CA GLY A 250 -16.97 -7.18 15.32
C GLY A 250 -16.74 -5.66 15.40
N ALA A 251 -15.87 -5.18 16.30
CA ALA A 251 -15.64 -3.74 16.50
C ALA A 251 -15.25 -3.00 15.21
N ASN A 252 -14.47 -3.65 14.35
CA ASN A 252 -14.08 -3.10 13.05
C ASN A 252 -15.28 -2.89 12.12
N MET A 253 -16.30 -3.76 12.14
CA MET A 253 -17.52 -3.60 11.36
C MET A 253 -18.43 -2.50 11.91
N VAL A 254 -18.47 -2.34 13.23
CA VAL A 254 -19.17 -1.20 13.86
C VAL A 254 -18.55 0.12 13.40
N ILE A 255 -17.22 0.23 13.43
CA ILE A 255 -16.51 1.40 12.91
C ILE A 255 -16.77 1.62 11.42
N LEU A 256 -16.79 0.55 10.61
CA LEU A 256 -17.11 0.62 9.18
C LEU A 256 -18.49 1.24 8.96
N GLY A 257 -19.50 0.73 9.67
CA GLY A 257 -20.87 1.23 9.64
C GLY A 257 -20.98 2.69 10.04
N ALA A 258 -20.31 3.07 11.12
CA ALA A 258 -20.30 4.46 11.56
C ALA A 258 -19.61 5.38 10.54
N TYR A 259 -18.51 4.94 9.93
CA TYR A 259 -17.83 5.72 8.90
C TYR A 259 -18.73 5.98 7.68
N ILE A 260 -19.36 4.94 7.13
CA ILE A 260 -20.26 5.11 5.97
C ILE A 260 -21.52 5.89 6.35
N GLY A 261 -22.06 5.70 7.56
CA GLY A 261 -23.21 6.46 8.06
C GLY A 261 -22.89 7.94 8.26
N TYR A 262 -21.66 8.26 8.67
CA TYR A 262 -21.22 9.65 8.87
C TYR A 262 -20.94 10.36 7.55
N THR A 263 -20.27 9.69 6.61
CA THR A 263 -19.74 10.31 5.39
C THR A 263 -20.62 10.13 4.16
N SER A 264 -21.49 9.11 4.15
CA SER A 264 -22.24 8.67 2.97
C SER A 264 -21.37 8.34 1.76
N ILE A 265 -20.09 8.01 1.98
CA ILE A 265 -19.10 7.70 0.92
C ILE A 265 -19.44 6.42 0.13
N LEU A 266 -20.02 5.44 0.80
CA LEU A 266 -20.37 4.15 0.24
C LEU A 266 -21.76 3.75 0.75
N PRO A 267 -22.64 3.22 -0.12
CA PRO A 267 -23.89 2.63 0.31
C PRO A 267 -23.62 1.33 1.09
N LYS A 268 -24.48 0.99 2.05
CA LYS A 268 -24.32 -0.24 2.84
C LYS A 268 -24.41 -1.49 1.96
N GLU A 269 -25.14 -1.40 0.86
CA GLU A 269 -25.31 -2.45 -0.14
C GLU A 269 -23.96 -2.84 -0.78
N ALA A 270 -23.05 -1.89 -1.01
CA ALA A 270 -21.70 -2.17 -1.51
C ALA A 270 -20.86 -2.95 -0.50
N ILE A 271 -21.02 -2.62 0.79
CA ILE A 271 -20.34 -3.30 1.89
C ILE A 271 -20.87 -4.73 2.01
N PHE A 272 -22.19 -4.91 1.96
CA PHE A 272 -22.84 -6.22 2.08
C PHE A 272 -22.49 -7.12 0.90
N ALA A 273 -22.46 -6.56 -0.31
CA ALA A 273 -22.02 -7.29 -1.51
C ALA A 273 -20.54 -7.73 -1.44
N ALA A 274 -19.68 -7.00 -0.73
CA ALA A 274 -18.28 -7.36 -0.50
C ALA A 274 -18.08 -8.43 0.60
N MET A 275 -19.04 -8.59 1.53
CA MET A 275 -18.86 -9.51 2.65
C MET A 275 -18.67 -10.97 2.24
N PRO A 276 -19.41 -11.53 1.27
CA PRO A 276 -19.24 -12.91 0.84
C PRO A 276 -17.83 -13.22 0.30
N SER A 277 -17.18 -12.33 -0.43
CA SER A 277 -15.84 -12.62 -0.98
C SER A 277 -14.77 -12.67 0.11
N LEU A 278 -14.91 -11.86 1.16
CA LEU A 278 -13.87 -11.66 2.16
C LEU A 278 -14.08 -12.48 3.45
N ILE A 279 -15.33 -12.78 3.84
CA ILE A 279 -15.64 -13.55 5.05
C ILE A 279 -15.76 -15.05 4.70
N LYS A 280 -14.73 -15.81 5.10
CA LYS A 280 -14.69 -17.28 4.89
C LYS A 280 -15.82 -18.02 5.62
N ARG A 281 -16.10 -17.63 6.88
CA ARG A 281 -17.12 -18.26 7.72
C ARG A 281 -18.48 -17.60 7.46
N LYS A 282 -19.25 -18.15 6.52
CA LYS A 282 -20.52 -17.56 6.03
C LYS A 282 -21.56 -17.36 7.13
N ASN A 283 -21.55 -18.19 8.17
CA ASN A 283 -22.43 -18.05 9.33
C ASN A 283 -22.18 -16.76 10.14
N LEU A 284 -21.03 -16.10 9.98
CA LEU A 284 -20.73 -14.83 10.62
C LEU A 284 -21.22 -13.63 9.82
N ILE A 285 -21.63 -13.78 8.55
CA ILE A 285 -22.05 -12.65 7.70
C ILE A 285 -23.21 -11.88 8.31
N PRO A 286 -24.33 -12.50 8.74
CA PRO A 286 -25.46 -11.76 9.31
C PRO A 286 -25.07 -10.94 10.55
N LEU A 287 -24.15 -11.45 11.35
CA LEU A 287 -23.67 -10.79 12.55
C LEU A 287 -22.77 -9.59 12.24
N ASN A 288 -21.98 -9.66 11.16
CA ASN A 288 -21.18 -8.53 10.69
C ASN A 288 -22.07 -7.47 10.02
N GLU A 289 -23.12 -7.87 9.30
CA GLU A 289 -24.13 -6.94 8.76
C GLU A 289 -24.82 -6.16 9.89
N GLN A 290 -25.26 -6.85 10.95
CA GLN A 290 -25.83 -6.21 12.13
C GLN A 290 -24.86 -5.24 12.81
N ALA A 291 -23.57 -5.59 12.89
CA ALA A 291 -22.54 -4.70 13.44
C ALA A 291 -22.38 -3.42 12.60
N VAL A 292 -22.40 -3.53 11.27
CA VAL A 292 -22.40 -2.36 10.37
C VAL A 292 -23.65 -1.51 10.60
N GLU A 293 -24.84 -2.11 10.69
CA GLU A 293 -26.08 -1.37 10.91
C GLU A 293 -26.08 -0.64 12.26
N LYS A 294 -25.58 -1.27 13.33
CA LYS A 294 -25.44 -0.64 14.65
C LYS A 294 -24.47 0.54 14.63
N GLY A 295 -23.37 0.43 13.87
CA GLY A 295 -22.46 1.55 13.65
C GLY A 295 -23.14 2.74 12.96
N MET A 296 -23.95 2.48 11.93
CA MET A 296 -24.72 3.51 11.23
C MET A 296 -25.78 4.16 12.13
N GLU A 297 -26.49 3.34 12.92
CA GLU A 297 -27.50 3.78 13.88
C GLU A 297 -26.91 4.71 14.94
N PHE A 298 -25.75 4.35 15.51
CA PHE A 298 -25.05 5.16 16.51
C PHE A 298 -24.76 6.58 15.99
N VAL A 299 -24.27 6.70 14.76
CA VAL A 299 -23.98 8.01 14.16
C VAL A 299 -25.24 8.80 13.84
N ARG A 300 -26.32 8.13 13.44
CA ARG A 300 -27.61 8.78 13.21
C ARG A 300 -28.14 9.42 14.49
N ASN A 301 -28.04 8.71 15.61
CA ASN A 301 -28.49 9.18 16.92
C ASN A 301 -27.62 10.33 17.48
N LEU A 302 -26.37 10.46 17.03
CA LEU A 302 -25.52 11.61 17.38
C LEU A 302 -25.88 12.89 16.61
N ARG A 303 -26.60 12.78 15.49
CA ARG A 303 -26.97 13.92 14.62
C ARG A 303 -28.42 14.37 14.77
N GLY A 304 -29.27 13.54 15.37
CA GLY A 304 -30.67 13.87 15.70
C GLY A 304 -30.79 14.45 17.09
#